data_AF-A0A9X7WKL9-F1
#
_entry.id   AF-A0A9X7WKL9-F1
#
_cell.length_a   1.000
_cell.length_b   1.000
_cell.length_c   1.000
_cell.angle_alpha   90.00
_cell.angle_beta   90.00
_cell.angle_gamma   90.00
#
_symmetry.space_group_name_H-M   'P 1'
#
loop_
_entity.id
_entity.type
_entity.pdbx_description
1 polymer ?
#
loop_
_entity_poly.entity_id
_entity_poly.type
_entity_poly.pdbx_seq_one_letter_code
_entity_poly.pdbx_strand_id
1 'polypeptide(L)'
;MSRRARVDAELVRRGLARSRQQAAELIDAGKVTIDGIPAVKPATAVALTAALAVLDDGERSWVSRGAHKLIGALDTFGIAVAGRQCLDAGASTGGFTEVLLDRGAARVVAVDVGYGQLAWSLRTDPRVVVIERTNVRGLTVEAVGGPAELIVADLSFISLATVLPALTGCASPDADIVPMVKPQFEVGRQQVGSGGVVSDPVLRADAVLSVAHRAEELGWGTVAVTASPLPGPSGNVEYFLHLRAAAAPLAGDALRAAVQDAVARGPQ
;
A
#
# COMPACT_ATOMS: atom_id res chain seq x y z
N MET A 1 31.60 19.16 24.66
CA MET A 1 31.17 18.49 23.41
C MET A 1 29.75 18.92 23.09
N SER A 2 29.49 19.44 21.90
CA SER A 2 28.11 19.78 21.51
C SER A 2 27.29 18.49 21.46
N ARG A 3 26.16 18.48 22.17
CA ARG A 3 25.26 17.33 22.17
C ARG A 3 24.78 17.13 20.74
N ARG A 4 24.90 15.91 20.22
CA ARG A 4 24.43 15.52 18.90
C ARG A 4 23.22 14.61 19.03
N ALA A 5 22.30 14.74 18.09
CA ALA A 5 21.14 13.87 17.94
C ALA A 5 21.07 13.36 16.50
N ARG A 6 20.30 12.30 16.27
CA ARG A 6 20.00 11.87 14.90
C ARG A 6 19.05 12.87 14.26
N VAL A 7 19.28 13.21 12.98
CA VAL A 7 18.44 14.16 12.26
C VAL A 7 16.96 13.74 12.24
N ASP A 8 16.66 12.44 12.10
CA ASP A 8 15.28 11.94 12.15
C ASP A 8 14.56 12.24 13.46
N ALA A 9 15.24 12.05 14.59
CA ALA A 9 14.72 12.36 15.92
C ALA A 9 14.61 13.87 16.14
N GLU A 10 15.57 14.64 15.63
CA GLU A 10 15.59 16.09 15.80
C GLU A 10 14.50 16.78 14.96
N LEU A 11 14.19 16.29 13.76
CA LEU A 11 13.06 16.75 12.95
C LEU A 11 11.73 16.59 13.70
N VAL A 12 11.51 15.42 14.32
CA VAL A 12 10.30 15.17 15.12
C VAL A 12 10.27 16.06 16.36
N ARG A 13 11.38 16.17 17.08
CA ARG A 13 11.49 16.99 18.28
C ARG A 13 11.18 18.47 17.99
N ARG A 14 11.52 18.96 16.79
CA ARG A 14 11.26 20.33 16.33
C ARG A 14 9.90 20.53 15.66
N GLY A 15 9.08 19.48 15.56
CA GLY A 15 7.78 19.54 14.88
C GLY A 15 7.87 19.66 13.35
N LEU A 16 9.05 19.42 12.77
CA LEU A 16 9.27 19.43 11.32
C LEU A 16 8.85 18.10 10.66
N ALA A 17 8.61 17.07 11.47
CA ALA A 17 8.02 15.80 11.04
C ALA A 17 7.11 15.26 12.16
N ARG A 18 6.01 14.59 11.80
CA ARG A 18 5.02 14.02 12.74
C ARG A 18 5.50 12.71 13.37
N SER A 19 6.40 11.99 12.71
CA SER A 19 6.97 10.73 13.21
C SER A 19 8.38 10.53 12.67
N ARG A 20 9.16 9.64 13.30
CA ARG A 20 10.52 9.30 12.80
C ARG A 20 10.47 8.63 11.43
N GLN A 21 9.37 7.95 11.12
CA GLN A 21 9.13 7.36 9.81
C GLN A 21 8.91 8.45 8.75
N GLN A 22 8.04 9.44 9.02
CA GLN A 22 7.85 10.57 8.11
C GLN A 22 9.15 11.37 7.96
N ALA A 23 9.93 11.53 9.03
CA ALA A 23 11.23 12.19 8.96
C ALA A 23 12.20 11.45 8.03
N ALA A 24 12.24 10.11 8.09
CA ALA A 24 13.03 9.30 7.17
C ALA A 24 12.54 9.45 5.72
N GLU A 25 11.22 9.45 5.49
CA GLU A 25 10.63 9.65 4.17
C GLU A 25 10.98 11.01 3.56
N LEU A 26 10.94 12.08 4.36
CA LEU A 26 11.34 13.42 3.91
C LEU A 26 12.84 13.49 3.55
N ILE A 27 13.68 12.76 4.28
CA ILE A 27 15.12 12.66 4.02
C ILE A 27 15.38 11.88 2.73
N ASP A 28 14.73 10.73 2.57
CA ASP A 28 14.87 9.89 1.37
C ASP A 28 14.35 10.60 0.11
N ALA A 29 13.35 11.48 0.26
CA ALA A 29 12.84 12.34 -0.80
C ALA A 29 13.71 13.58 -1.08
N GLY A 30 14.84 13.76 -0.38
CA GLY A 30 15.69 14.95 -0.53
C GLY A 30 15.06 16.26 -0.04
N LYS A 31 13.96 16.18 0.70
CA LYS A 31 13.20 17.34 1.20
C LYS A 31 13.78 17.91 2.50
N VAL A 32 14.81 17.31 3.09
CA VAL A 32 15.42 17.81 4.34
C VAL A 32 16.81 18.37 4.07
N THR A 33 17.11 19.54 4.64
CA THR A 33 18.47 20.09 4.67
C THR A 33 18.98 20.27 6.11
N ILE A 34 20.30 20.09 6.27
CA ILE A 34 21.07 20.35 7.48
C ILE A 34 22.07 21.46 7.12
N ASP A 35 21.93 22.64 7.71
CA ASP A 35 22.77 23.81 7.41
C ASP A 35 22.84 24.13 5.90
N GLY A 36 21.71 23.96 5.20
CA GLY A 36 21.59 24.19 3.75
C GLY A 36 22.05 23.04 2.86
N ILE A 37 22.56 21.94 3.43
CA ILE A 37 23.00 20.76 2.68
C ILE A 37 21.95 19.65 2.78
N PRO A 38 21.55 18.97 1.68
CA PRO A 38 20.61 17.87 1.73
C PRO A 38 21.02 16.77 2.72
N ALA A 39 20.09 16.37 3.58
CA ALA A 39 20.25 15.21 4.44
C ALA A 39 20.13 13.93 3.60
N VAL A 40 21.05 12.99 3.76
CA VAL A 40 21.10 11.75 2.96
C VAL A 40 20.74 10.51 3.78
N LYS A 41 20.85 10.59 5.12
CA LYS A 41 20.59 9.45 6.01
C LYS A 41 19.81 9.90 7.25
N PRO A 42 18.73 9.21 7.64
CA PRO A 42 17.97 9.50 8.87
C PRO A 42 18.81 9.47 10.14
N ALA A 43 19.84 8.62 10.15
CA ALA A 43 20.74 8.43 11.28
C ALA A 43 21.86 9.47 11.40
N THR A 44 21.96 10.43 10.45
CA THR A 44 23.02 11.44 10.45
C THR A 44 23.04 12.20 11.77
N ALA A 45 24.20 12.23 12.43
CA ALA A 45 24.36 12.91 13.70
C ALA A 45 24.53 14.42 13.48
N VAL A 46 23.56 15.21 13.94
CA VAL A 46 23.52 16.67 13.81
C VAL A 46 23.71 17.33 15.17
N ALA A 47 24.32 18.51 15.19
CA ALA A 47 24.35 19.34 16.39
C ALA A 47 22.91 19.78 16.72
N LEU A 48 22.58 19.90 18.01
CA LEU A 48 21.27 20.43 18.42
C LEU A 48 21.02 21.87 17.93
N THR A 49 22.08 22.59 17.57
CA THR A 49 22.04 23.95 17.00
C THR A 49 22.02 23.98 15.47
N ALA A 50 22.15 22.84 14.79
CA ALA A 50 22.14 22.79 13.33
C ALA A 50 20.81 23.34 12.80
N ALA A 51 20.84 24.12 11.72
CA ALA A 51 19.66 24.60 11.04
C ALA A 51 19.05 23.44 10.26
N LEU A 52 17.85 23.02 10.66
CA LEU A 52 17.08 22.00 9.95
C LEU A 52 15.94 22.68 9.22
N ALA A 53 15.83 22.42 7.92
CA ALA A 53 14.70 22.87 7.13
C ALA A 53 14.13 21.70 6.35
N VAL A 54 12.81 21.67 6.24
CA VAL A 54 12.07 20.78 5.34
C VAL A 54 11.57 21.66 4.20
N LEU A 55 11.92 21.30 2.97
CA LEU A 55 11.37 21.90 1.76
C LEU A 55 9.88 21.59 1.73
N ASP A 56 9.08 22.63 1.93
CA ASP A 56 7.63 22.60 1.71
C ASP A 56 7.40 23.05 0.26
N ASP A 57 7.24 22.09 -0.64
CA ASP A 57 6.99 22.33 -2.06
C ASP A 57 5.49 22.56 -2.36
N GLY A 58 4.66 22.67 -1.33
CA GLY A 58 3.21 22.78 -1.49
C GLY A 58 2.56 21.49 -1.97
N GLU A 59 3.32 20.40 -2.15
CA GLU A 59 2.75 19.08 -2.39
C GLU A 59 2.10 18.57 -1.10
N ARG A 60 0.85 18.12 -1.23
CA ARG A 60 0.13 17.53 -0.12
C ARG A 60 0.90 16.35 0.47
N SER A 61 1.23 16.44 1.76
CA SER A 61 1.91 15.38 2.47
C SER A 61 0.92 14.27 2.88
N TRP A 62 1.07 13.09 2.30
CA TRP A 62 0.35 11.88 2.69
C TRP A 62 0.89 11.28 4.00
N VAL A 63 0.07 10.53 4.72
CA VAL A 63 0.47 9.84 5.97
C VAL A 63 1.49 8.72 5.73
N SER A 64 1.60 8.20 4.50
CA SER A 64 2.63 7.25 4.11
C SER A 64 2.86 7.19 2.60
N ARG A 65 4.01 6.62 2.20
CA ARG A 65 4.30 6.30 0.79
C ARG A 65 3.29 5.36 0.14
N GLY A 66 2.54 4.59 0.94
CA GLY A 66 1.48 3.71 0.44
C GLY A 66 0.43 4.47 -0.36
N ALA A 67 0.15 5.72 -0.02
CA ALA A 67 -0.80 6.56 -0.76
C ALA A 67 -0.50 6.62 -2.27
N HIS A 68 0.76 6.87 -2.63
CA HIS A 68 1.18 6.98 -4.03
C HIS A 68 1.03 5.66 -4.80
N LYS A 69 1.14 4.51 -4.11
CA LYS A 69 0.91 3.21 -4.73
C LYS A 69 -0.55 3.05 -5.14
N LEU A 70 -1.48 3.33 -4.22
CA LEU A 70 -2.90 3.22 -4.50
C LEU A 70 -3.38 4.26 -5.52
N ILE A 71 -2.89 5.51 -5.44
CA ILE A 71 -3.17 6.55 -6.44
C ILE A 71 -2.85 6.05 -7.84
N GLY A 72 -1.63 5.53 -8.04
CA GLY A 72 -1.21 5.01 -9.35
C GLY A 72 -2.09 3.86 -9.84
N ALA A 73 -2.49 2.95 -8.95
CA ALA A 73 -3.39 1.85 -9.30
C ALA A 73 -4.79 2.34 -9.69
N LEU A 74 -5.40 3.19 -8.87
CA LEU A 74 -6.76 3.71 -9.14
C LEU A 74 -6.82 4.53 -10.42
N ASP A 75 -5.79 5.34 -10.70
CA ASP A 75 -5.72 6.13 -11.94
C ASP A 75 -5.52 5.25 -13.16
N THR A 76 -4.63 4.25 -13.07
CA THR A 76 -4.38 3.31 -14.17
C THR A 76 -5.62 2.49 -14.50
N PHE A 77 -6.38 2.06 -13.48
CA PHE A 77 -7.58 1.27 -13.66
C PHE A 77 -8.84 2.10 -13.91
N GLY A 78 -8.79 3.43 -13.76
CA GLY A 78 -9.95 4.31 -13.92
C GLY A 78 -11.06 4.04 -12.89
N ILE A 79 -10.71 3.61 -11.68
CA ILE A 79 -11.68 3.23 -10.65
C ILE A 79 -12.17 4.48 -9.90
N ALA A 80 -13.48 4.73 -9.96
CA ALA A 80 -14.13 5.78 -9.19
C ALA A 80 -14.31 5.36 -7.73
N VAL A 81 -14.01 6.27 -6.78
CA VAL A 81 -14.15 6.02 -5.33
C VAL A 81 -15.32 6.80 -4.72
N ALA A 82 -15.70 7.93 -5.33
CA ALA A 82 -16.67 8.86 -4.78
C ALA A 82 -18.00 8.18 -4.39
N GLY A 83 -18.45 8.41 -3.17
CA GLY A 83 -19.71 7.89 -2.64
C GLY A 83 -19.71 6.43 -2.21
N ARG A 84 -18.60 5.69 -2.41
CA ARG A 84 -18.56 4.24 -2.15
C ARG A 84 -18.28 3.89 -0.69
N GLN A 85 -18.77 2.73 -0.27
CA GLN A 85 -18.29 2.03 0.92
C GLN A 85 -17.03 1.25 0.58
N CYS A 86 -15.91 1.60 1.21
CA CYS A 86 -14.61 0.99 0.96
C CYS A 86 -14.12 0.15 2.15
N LEU A 87 -13.35 -0.89 1.84
CA LEU A 87 -12.60 -1.69 2.81
C LEU A 87 -11.10 -1.57 2.50
N ASP A 88 -10.32 -1.12 3.48
CA ASP A 88 -8.86 -1.09 3.46
C ASP A 88 -8.32 -2.23 4.32
N ALA A 89 -7.91 -3.32 3.67
CA ALA A 89 -7.41 -4.53 4.30
C ALA A 89 -5.88 -4.46 4.45
N GLY A 90 -5.42 -4.12 5.66
CA GLY A 90 -4.01 -3.84 5.95
C GLY A 90 -3.71 -2.34 6.03
N ALA A 91 -4.58 -1.57 6.70
CA ALA A 91 -4.54 -0.12 6.67
C ALA A 91 -3.23 0.49 7.21
N SER A 92 -2.55 -0.19 8.13
CA SER A 92 -1.33 0.23 8.80
C SER A 92 -1.39 1.69 9.28
N THR A 93 -0.53 2.58 8.79
CA THR A 93 -0.54 4.01 9.14
C THR A 93 -1.67 4.79 8.47
N GLY A 94 -2.32 4.23 7.44
CA GLY A 94 -3.53 4.74 6.81
C GLY A 94 -3.34 5.37 5.42
N GLY A 95 -2.25 5.05 4.72
CA GLY A 95 -1.98 5.64 3.40
C GLY A 95 -3.08 5.37 2.37
N PHE A 96 -3.59 4.13 2.32
CA PHE A 96 -4.69 3.77 1.42
C PHE A 96 -6.01 4.38 1.89
N THR A 97 -6.32 4.27 3.18
CA THR A 97 -7.46 4.95 3.81
C THR A 97 -7.51 6.45 3.47
N GLU A 98 -6.40 7.18 3.58
CA GLU A 98 -6.34 8.60 3.26
C GLU A 98 -6.68 8.88 1.78
N VAL A 99 -6.15 8.08 0.85
CA VAL A 99 -6.45 8.19 -0.59
C VAL A 99 -7.93 7.94 -0.86
N LEU A 100 -8.53 6.95 -0.21
CA LEU A 100 -9.95 6.63 -0.39
C LEU A 100 -10.84 7.79 0.09
N LEU A 101 -10.55 8.35 1.28
CA LEU A 101 -11.26 9.50 1.81
C LEU A 101 -11.11 10.74 0.93
N ASP A 102 -9.90 10.93 0.39
CA ASP A 102 -9.60 12.07 -0.47
C ASP A 102 -10.34 11.99 -1.81
N ARG A 103 -10.45 10.79 -2.36
CA ARG A 103 -11.24 10.53 -3.57
C ARG A 103 -12.75 10.40 -3.31
N GLY A 104 -13.19 10.80 -2.12
CA GLY A 104 -14.61 10.99 -1.81
C GLY A 104 -15.34 9.72 -1.36
N ALA A 105 -14.65 8.71 -0.82
CA ALA A 105 -15.31 7.57 -0.20
C ALA A 105 -16.34 8.04 0.84
N ALA A 106 -17.54 7.46 0.81
CA ALA A 106 -18.58 7.76 1.79
C ALA A 106 -18.22 7.18 3.16
N ARG A 107 -17.59 6.00 3.17
CA ARG A 107 -17.12 5.31 4.36
C ARG A 107 -15.91 4.44 4.04
N VAL A 108 -14.96 4.37 4.96
CA VAL A 108 -13.80 3.47 4.87
C VAL A 108 -13.71 2.61 6.13
N VAL A 109 -13.73 1.29 5.96
CA VAL A 109 -13.43 0.34 7.02
C VAL A 109 -11.94 0.02 6.95
N ALA A 110 -11.17 0.53 7.90
CA ALA A 110 -9.73 0.35 7.98
C ALA A 110 -9.40 -0.83 8.91
N VAL A 111 -8.95 -1.94 8.36
CA VAL A 111 -8.65 -3.17 9.10
C VAL A 111 -7.14 -3.35 9.21
N ASP A 112 -6.65 -3.61 10.43
CA ASP A 112 -5.25 -3.94 10.65
C ASP A 112 -5.06 -5.01 11.75
N VAL A 113 -4.00 -5.81 11.63
CA VAL A 113 -3.59 -6.79 12.64
C VAL A 113 -2.86 -6.15 13.82
N GLY A 114 -2.27 -4.98 13.61
CA GLY A 114 -1.62 -4.15 14.60
C GLY A 114 -2.62 -3.41 15.48
N TYR A 115 -2.06 -2.63 16.42
CA TYR A 115 -2.82 -1.78 17.32
C TYR A 115 -2.18 -0.39 17.36
N GLY A 116 -2.99 0.65 17.27
CA GLY A 116 -2.57 2.04 17.37
C GLY A 116 -1.75 2.53 16.17
N GLN A 117 -1.80 1.88 15.02
CA GLN A 117 -0.97 2.25 13.86
C GLN A 117 -1.57 3.40 13.04
N LEU A 118 -2.89 3.41 12.86
CA LEU A 118 -3.57 4.39 12.02
C LEU A 118 -3.37 5.81 12.53
N ALA A 119 -2.99 6.73 11.64
CA ALA A 119 -2.78 8.14 11.97
C ALA A 119 -4.01 8.73 12.67
N TRP A 120 -3.78 9.55 13.70
CA TRP A 120 -4.85 10.10 14.54
C TRP A 120 -5.91 10.84 13.74
N SER A 121 -5.50 11.65 12.76
CA SER A 121 -6.40 12.40 11.88
C SER A 121 -7.39 11.50 11.12
N LEU A 122 -6.93 10.32 10.69
CA LEU A 122 -7.77 9.34 10.00
C LEU A 122 -8.65 8.59 10.98
N ARG A 123 -8.11 8.20 12.14
CA ARG A 123 -8.87 7.51 13.19
C ARG A 123 -10.08 8.32 13.67
N THR A 124 -9.95 9.64 13.72
CA THR A 124 -11.01 10.55 14.17
C THR A 124 -11.92 11.04 13.05
N ASP A 125 -11.66 10.69 11.79
CA ASP A 125 -12.55 11.05 10.67
C ASP A 125 -13.88 10.28 10.81
N PRO A 126 -15.04 10.95 10.79
CA PRO A 126 -16.33 10.30 10.99
C PRO A 126 -16.70 9.28 9.90
N ARG A 127 -16.01 9.30 8.76
CA ARG A 127 -16.18 8.34 7.67
C ARG A 127 -15.35 7.07 7.86
N VAL A 128 -14.44 7.05 8.85
CA VAL A 128 -13.54 5.91 9.09
C VAL A 128 -14.05 5.05 10.24
N VAL A 129 -14.10 3.74 10.01
CA VAL A 129 -14.30 2.74 11.06
C VAL A 129 -13.05 1.89 11.18
N VAL A 130 -12.46 1.89 12.36
CA VAL A 130 -11.19 1.22 12.64
C VAL A 130 -11.44 -0.15 13.26
N ILE A 131 -10.89 -1.20 12.65
CA ILE A 131 -10.93 -2.57 13.16
C ILE A 131 -9.49 -3.04 13.35
N GLU A 132 -9.02 -3.01 14.59
CA GLU A 132 -7.64 -3.38 14.95
C GLU A 132 -7.54 -4.79 15.51
N ARG A 133 -6.31 -5.30 15.64
CA ARG A 133 -6.01 -6.65 16.16
C ARG A 133 -6.78 -7.75 15.43
N THR A 134 -7.11 -7.52 14.16
CA THR A 134 -7.98 -8.40 13.39
C THR A 134 -7.23 -8.95 12.19
N ASN A 135 -7.14 -10.28 12.09
CA ASN A 135 -6.59 -10.92 10.91
C ASN A 135 -7.66 -10.96 9.81
N VAL A 136 -7.35 -10.41 8.64
CA VAL A 136 -8.28 -10.32 7.51
C VAL A 136 -8.82 -11.67 7.03
N ARG A 137 -8.15 -12.80 7.33
CA ARG A 137 -8.68 -14.15 7.04
C ARG A 137 -9.98 -14.47 7.77
N GLY A 138 -10.23 -13.81 8.91
CA GLY A 138 -11.43 -13.96 9.71
C GLY A 138 -12.45 -12.84 9.49
N LEU A 139 -12.25 -11.99 8.49
CA LEU A 139 -13.18 -10.89 8.20
C LEU A 139 -14.51 -11.46 7.69
N THR A 140 -15.62 -10.88 8.14
CA THR A 140 -16.95 -11.18 7.61
C THR A 140 -17.65 -9.90 7.20
N VAL A 141 -18.66 -10.02 6.32
CA VAL A 141 -19.43 -8.88 5.82
C VAL A 141 -20.16 -8.14 6.96
N GLU A 142 -20.56 -8.85 8.01
CA GLU A 142 -21.20 -8.27 9.19
C GLU A 142 -20.20 -7.44 10.00
N ALA A 143 -18.96 -7.95 10.16
CA ALA A 143 -17.92 -7.26 10.92
C ALA A 143 -17.50 -5.93 10.27
N VAL A 144 -17.55 -5.83 8.94
CA VAL A 144 -17.28 -4.58 8.21
C VAL A 144 -18.51 -3.65 8.15
N GLY A 145 -19.69 -4.13 8.55
CA GLY A 145 -20.93 -3.36 8.53
C GLY A 145 -21.55 -3.28 7.13
N GLY A 146 -21.55 -4.38 6.38
CA GLY A 146 -22.15 -4.49 5.05
C GLY A 146 -21.13 -4.65 3.92
N PRO A 147 -21.59 -5.08 2.72
CA PRO A 147 -20.70 -5.36 1.60
C PRO A 147 -19.95 -4.10 1.16
N ALA A 148 -18.65 -4.23 0.94
CA ALA A 148 -17.82 -3.16 0.39
C ALA A 148 -17.96 -3.11 -1.14
N GLU A 149 -18.07 -1.91 -1.67
CA GLU A 149 -18.09 -1.68 -3.11
C GLU A 149 -16.67 -1.59 -3.67
N LEU A 150 -15.69 -1.13 -2.89
CA LEU A 150 -14.28 -1.12 -3.26
C LEU A 150 -13.44 -1.73 -2.14
N ILE A 151 -12.64 -2.75 -2.46
CA ILE A 151 -11.72 -3.37 -1.51
C ILE A 151 -10.30 -3.14 -1.98
N VAL A 152 -9.45 -2.59 -1.13
CA VAL A 152 -8.00 -2.45 -1.37
C VAL A 152 -7.26 -3.28 -0.34
N ALA A 153 -6.15 -3.93 -0.73
CA ALA A 153 -5.39 -4.76 0.20
C ALA A 153 -3.87 -4.58 0.04
N ASP A 154 -3.21 -4.06 1.08
CA ASP A 154 -1.75 -3.95 1.20
C ASP A 154 -1.27 -4.79 2.39
N LEU A 155 -1.15 -6.10 2.18
CA LEU A 155 -0.83 -7.06 3.23
C LEU A 155 0.63 -7.49 3.15
N SER A 156 1.24 -7.77 4.30
CA SER A 156 2.63 -8.28 4.37
C SER A 156 2.68 -9.58 5.16
N PHE A 157 3.66 -10.43 4.84
CA PHE A 157 3.89 -11.72 5.52
C PHE A 157 2.74 -12.72 5.41
N ILE A 158 1.87 -12.56 4.41
CA ILE A 158 0.75 -13.44 4.11
C ILE A 158 0.52 -13.47 2.61
N SER A 159 0.16 -14.65 2.08
CA SER A 159 -0.21 -14.81 0.67
C SER A 159 -1.66 -14.36 0.45
N LEU A 160 -1.89 -13.65 -0.65
CA LEU A 160 -3.23 -13.26 -1.10
C LEU A 160 -4.14 -14.46 -1.32
N ALA A 161 -3.61 -15.61 -1.73
CA ALA A 161 -4.38 -16.83 -1.92
C ALA A 161 -5.15 -17.26 -0.65
N THR A 162 -4.59 -16.95 0.52
CA THR A 162 -5.19 -17.29 1.83
C THR A 162 -6.20 -16.27 2.32
N VAL A 163 -6.15 -15.03 1.84
CA VAL A 163 -7.03 -13.94 2.30
C VAL A 163 -8.15 -13.63 1.30
N LEU A 164 -7.97 -13.94 0.02
CA LEU A 164 -8.96 -13.70 -1.02
C LEU A 164 -10.35 -14.24 -0.67
N PRO A 165 -10.52 -15.45 -0.08
CA PRO A 165 -11.86 -15.93 0.30
C PRO A 165 -12.61 -14.99 1.26
N ALA A 166 -11.90 -14.36 2.21
CA ALA A 166 -12.51 -13.42 3.14
C ALA A 166 -12.79 -12.06 2.47
N LEU A 167 -11.87 -11.59 1.60
CA LEU A 167 -12.07 -10.34 0.87
C LEU A 167 -13.25 -10.44 -0.10
N THR A 168 -13.34 -11.51 -0.90
CA THR A 168 -14.45 -11.72 -1.82
C THR A 168 -15.77 -11.91 -1.10
N GLY A 169 -15.77 -12.57 0.06
CA GLY A 169 -16.95 -12.70 0.92
C GLY A 169 -17.46 -11.39 1.53
N CYS A 170 -16.63 -10.34 1.55
CA CYS A 170 -17.01 -9.01 2.03
C CYS A 170 -17.37 -8.03 0.89
N ALA A 171 -17.25 -8.45 -0.37
CA ALA A 171 -17.48 -7.58 -1.52
C ALA A 171 -18.94 -7.64 -2.00
N SER A 172 -19.46 -6.51 -2.48
CA SER A 172 -20.71 -6.51 -3.25
C SER A 172 -20.50 -7.20 -4.62
N PRO A 173 -21.56 -7.72 -5.27
CA PRO A 173 -21.44 -8.38 -6.58
C PRO A 173 -20.76 -7.53 -7.67
N ASP A 174 -20.95 -6.21 -7.63
CA ASP A 174 -20.39 -5.26 -8.60
C ASP A 174 -19.11 -4.57 -8.12
N ALA A 175 -18.52 -5.06 -7.02
CA ALA A 175 -17.37 -4.41 -6.40
C ALA A 175 -16.11 -4.50 -7.28
N ASP A 176 -15.18 -3.59 -7.00
CA ASP A 176 -13.80 -3.68 -7.44
C ASP A 176 -12.95 -4.18 -6.27
N ILE A 177 -12.13 -5.21 -6.50
CA ILE A 177 -11.11 -5.63 -5.53
C ILE A 177 -9.73 -5.36 -6.14
N VAL A 178 -8.92 -4.60 -5.42
CA VAL A 178 -7.62 -4.10 -5.86
C VAL A 178 -6.53 -4.57 -4.88
N PRO A 179 -6.18 -5.87 -4.86
CA PRO A 179 -5.14 -6.38 -3.98
C PRO A 179 -3.75 -6.10 -4.56
N MET A 180 -2.79 -5.81 -3.68
CA MET A 180 -1.38 -5.66 -4.05
C MET A 180 -0.63 -6.98 -3.88
N VAL A 181 -0.27 -7.59 -5.00
CA VAL A 181 0.58 -8.77 -5.09
C VAL A 181 2.01 -8.39 -4.76
N LYS A 182 2.58 -9.09 -3.77
CA LYS A 182 3.97 -8.94 -3.34
C LYS A 182 4.71 -10.25 -3.56
N PRO A 183 5.46 -10.41 -4.68
CA PRO A 183 6.06 -11.69 -5.04
C PRO A 183 6.81 -12.38 -3.90
N GLN A 184 7.52 -11.63 -3.06
CA GLN A 184 8.26 -12.14 -1.90
C GLN A 184 7.40 -12.86 -0.83
N PHE A 185 6.08 -12.69 -0.85
CA PHE A 185 5.13 -13.38 0.04
C PHE A 185 4.29 -14.43 -0.68
N GLU A 186 4.38 -14.50 -2.02
CA GLU A 186 3.62 -15.44 -2.84
C GLU A 186 4.49 -16.60 -3.35
N VAL A 187 5.78 -16.35 -3.61
CA VAL A 187 6.70 -17.41 -4.06
C VAL A 187 7.18 -18.27 -2.89
N GLY A 188 7.63 -19.49 -3.19
CA GLY A 188 8.18 -20.38 -2.17
C GLY A 188 9.44 -19.80 -1.53
N ARG A 189 9.70 -20.11 -0.24
CA ARG A 189 10.87 -19.58 0.49
C ARG A 189 12.22 -19.81 -0.20
N GLN A 190 12.35 -20.87 -1.00
CA GLN A 190 13.57 -21.19 -1.74
C GLN A 190 13.81 -20.29 -2.96
N GLN A 191 12.77 -19.58 -3.42
CA GLN A 191 12.78 -18.70 -4.59
C GLN A 191 12.97 -17.22 -4.22
N VAL A 192 13.06 -16.92 -2.92
CA VAL A 192 13.34 -15.57 -2.41
C VAL A 192 14.86 -15.40 -2.29
N GLY A 193 15.40 -14.40 -3.00
CA GLY A 193 16.83 -14.11 -3.01
C GLY A 193 17.34 -13.49 -1.72
N SER A 194 18.63 -13.14 -1.72
CA SER A 194 19.27 -12.44 -0.62
C SER A 194 18.53 -11.13 -0.30
N GLY A 195 18.40 -10.82 0.99
CA GLY A 195 17.67 -9.63 1.46
C GLY A 195 16.15 -9.70 1.33
N GLY A 196 15.57 -10.86 0.97
CA GLY A 196 14.13 -11.02 0.86
C GLY A 196 13.56 -10.47 -0.45
N VAL A 197 14.37 -10.41 -1.52
CA VAL A 197 14.01 -9.77 -2.79
C VAL A 197 13.81 -10.81 -3.90
N VAL A 198 12.75 -10.65 -4.69
CA VAL A 198 12.47 -11.47 -5.89
C VAL A 198 12.88 -10.70 -7.14
N SER A 199 14.13 -10.87 -7.57
CA SER A 199 14.71 -10.18 -8.72
C SER A 199 14.40 -10.83 -10.07
N ASP A 200 14.02 -12.10 -10.10
CA ASP A 200 13.68 -12.80 -11.34
C ASP A 200 12.29 -12.36 -11.87
N PRO A 201 12.21 -11.75 -13.06
CA PRO A 201 10.94 -11.32 -13.65
C PRO A 201 9.96 -12.47 -13.90
N VAL A 202 10.46 -13.69 -14.17
CA VAL A 202 9.61 -14.88 -14.36
C VAL A 202 8.91 -15.23 -13.06
N LEU A 203 9.65 -15.26 -11.94
CA LEU A 203 9.06 -15.51 -10.62
C LEU A 203 8.05 -14.42 -10.21
N ARG A 204 8.30 -13.17 -10.58
CA ARG A 204 7.33 -12.08 -10.35
C ARG A 204 6.05 -12.28 -11.16
N ALA A 205 6.18 -12.64 -12.44
CA ALA A 205 5.02 -12.94 -13.29
C ALA A 205 4.22 -14.14 -12.75
N ASP A 206 4.90 -15.21 -12.37
CA ASP A 206 4.27 -16.42 -11.81
C ASP A 206 3.51 -16.13 -10.52
N ALA A 207 4.05 -15.27 -9.64
CA ALA A 207 3.36 -14.82 -8.43
C ALA A 207 2.04 -14.11 -8.76
N VAL A 208 2.04 -13.19 -9.73
CA VAL A 208 0.84 -12.46 -10.15
C VAL A 208 -0.19 -13.40 -10.79
N LEU A 209 0.25 -14.31 -11.66
CA LEU A 209 -0.62 -15.30 -12.30
C LEU A 209 -1.24 -16.25 -11.28
N SER A 210 -0.48 -16.70 -10.28
CA SER A 210 -0.98 -17.58 -9.20
C SER A 210 -2.12 -16.91 -8.42
N VAL A 211 -1.96 -15.63 -8.05
CA VAL A 211 -3.02 -14.88 -7.37
C VAL A 211 -4.23 -14.65 -8.28
N ALA A 212 -4.01 -14.33 -9.56
CA ALA A 212 -5.08 -14.13 -10.54
C ALA A 212 -5.92 -15.40 -10.72
N HIS A 213 -5.29 -16.57 -10.86
CA HIS A 213 -5.99 -17.85 -10.95
C HIS A 213 -6.74 -18.19 -9.67
N ARG A 214 -6.16 -17.90 -8.50
CA ARG A 214 -6.87 -18.10 -7.23
C ARG A 214 -8.11 -17.22 -7.09
N ALA A 215 -8.06 -15.98 -7.60
CA ALA A 215 -9.23 -15.12 -7.64
C ALA A 215 -10.30 -15.69 -8.60
N GLU A 216 -9.89 -16.19 -9.77
CA GLU A 216 -10.77 -16.81 -10.76
C GLU A 216 -11.52 -18.03 -10.19
N GLU A 217 -10.83 -18.90 -9.44
CA GLU A 217 -11.45 -20.03 -8.71
C GLU A 217 -12.56 -19.60 -7.74
N LEU A 218 -12.48 -18.37 -7.23
CA LEU A 218 -13.46 -17.77 -6.32
C LEU A 218 -14.54 -16.98 -7.06
N GLY A 219 -14.55 -17.00 -8.39
CA GLY A 219 -15.49 -16.27 -9.23
C GLY A 219 -15.13 -14.79 -9.47
N TRP A 220 -13.87 -14.42 -9.23
CA TRP A 220 -13.37 -13.04 -9.41
C TRP A 220 -12.32 -12.99 -10.51
N GLY A 221 -12.74 -12.51 -11.68
CA GLY A 221 -11.88 -12.44 -12.85
C GLY A 221 -10.96 -11.20 -12.84
N THR A 222 -9.76 -11.35 -13.40
CA THR A 222 -8.80 -10.24 -13.54
C THR A 222 -9.15 -9.37 -14.74
N VAL A 223 -9.42 -8.09 -14.51
CA VAL A 223 -9.75 -7.10 -15.54
C VAL A 223 -8.50 -6.39 -16.04
N ALA A 224 -7.58 -6.07 -15.14
CA ALA A 224 -6.34 -5.36 -15.46
C ALA A 224 -5.23 -5.68 -14.44
N VAL A 225 -3.99 -5.44 -14.86
CA VAL A 225 -2.77 -5.61 -14.06
C VAL A 225 -1.89 -4.39 -14.24
N THR A 226 -1.30 -3.88 -13.16
CA THR A 226 -0.27 -2.83 -13.24
C THR A 226 0.82 -3.04 -12.19
N ALA A 227 2.03 -2.57 -12.44
CA ALA A 227 3.06 -2.48 -11.42
C ALA A 227 2.78 -1.30 -10.47
N SER A 228 3.14 -1.45 -9.20
CA SER A 228 3.21 -0.34 -8.26
C SER A 228 4.26 0.67 -8.76
N PRO A 229 3.96 1.98 -8.76
CA PRO A 229 4.91 3.00 -9.20
C PRO A 229 6.13 3.12 -8.27
N LEU A 230 6.03 2.60 -7.05
CA LEU A 230 7.10 2.60 -6.05
C LEU A 230 7.44 1.17 -5.63
N PRO A 231 8.73 0.82 -5.53
CA PRO A 231 9.13 -0.46 -4.96
C PRO A 231 8.83 -0.52 -3.45
N GLY A 232 8.75 -1.74 -2.91
CA GLY A 232 8.71 -1.99 -1.48
C GLY A 232 10.00 -1.53 -0.77
N PRO A 233 10.02 -1.46 0.57
CA PRO A 233 11.16 -0.91 1.32
C PRO A 233 12.51 -1.59 1.05
N SER A 234 12.49 -2.89 0.75
CA SER A 234 13.68 -3.68 0.41
C SER A 234 13.99 -3.73 -1.09
N GLY A 235 13.26 -2.99 -1.93
CA GLY A 235 13.44 -2.97 -3.39
C GLY A 235 12.58 -3.98 -4.16
N ASN A 236 11.65 -4.70 -3.52
CA ASN A 236 10.74 -5.59 -4.23
C ASN A 236 9.78 -4.80 -5.13
N VAL A 237 9.62 -5.25 -6.37
CA VAL A 237 8.59 -4.76 -7.28
C VAL A 237 7.26 -5.43 -6.91
N GLU A 238 6.22 -4.64 -6.75
CA GLU A 238 4.89 -5.06 -6.32
C GLU A 238 3.88 -4.75 -7.42
N TYR A 239 2.76 -5.47 -7.47
CA TYR A 239 1.79 -5.37 -8.56
C TYR A 239 0.37 -5.24 -8.02
N PHE A 240 -0.50 -4.52 -8.70
CA PHE A 240 -1.92 -4.52 -8.42
C PHE A 240 -2.66 -5.36 -9.45
N LEU A 241 -3.64 -6.12 -8.96
CA LEU A 241 -4.67 -6.72 -9.79
C LEU A 241 -5.94 -5.87 -9.65
N HIS A 242 -6.70 -5.73 -10.73
CA HIS A 242 -8.08 -5.26 -10.67
C HIS A 242 -9.00 -6.46 -10.90
N LEU A 243 -9.78 -6.83 -9.88
CA LEU A 243 -10.64 -8.00 -9.89
C LEU A 243 -12.11 -7.58 -9.86
N ARG A 244 -12.95 -8.25 -10.66
CA ARG A 244 -14.41 -8.09 -10.66
C ARG A 244 -15.11 -9.44 -10.87
N ALA A 245 -16.27 -9.64 -10.24
CA ALA A 245 -17.07 -10.85 -10.42
C ALA A 245 -17.87 -10.84 -11.74
N ALA A 246 -18.47 -9.70 -12.10
CA ALA A 246 -19.33 -9.55 -13.27
C ALA A 246 -18.64 -8.79 -14.43
N ALA A 247 -17.45 -9.20 -14.83
CA ALA A 247 -16.72 -8.63 -15.97
C ALA A 247 -16.23 -9.71 -16.92
N ALA A 248 -15.93 -9.36 -18.18
CA ALA A 248 -15.18 -10.24 -19.08
C ALA A 248 -13.70 -10.18 -18.68
N PRO A 249 -13.16 -11.22 -18.01
CA PRO A 249 -11.81 -11.14 -17.50
C PRO A 249 -10.78 -11.40 -18.61
N LEU A 250 -9.57 -10.90 -18.39
CA LEU A 250 -8.39 -11.39 -19.06
C LEU A 250 -8.22 -12.88 -18.72
N ALA A 251 -8.01 -13.70 -19.74
CA ALA A 251 -7.79 -15.14 -19.60
C ALA A 251 -6.72 -15.62 -20.57
N GLY A 252 -6.13 -16.78 -20.29
CA GLY A 252 -5.13 -17.43 -21.15
C GLY A 252 -3.97 -16.49 -21.52
N ASP A 253 -3.68 -16.37 -22.80
CA ASP A 253 -2.55 -15.58 -23.30
C ASP A 253 -2.73 -14.07 -23.10
N ALA A 254 -3.97 -13.56 -23.07
CA ALA A 254 -4.22 -12.15 -22.80
C ALA A 254 -3.84 -11.77 -21.37
N LEU A 255 -4.16 -12.62 -20.39
CA LEU A 255 -3.73 -12.43 -19.00
C LEU A 255 -2.21 -12.50 -18.89
N ARG A 256 -1.59 -13.51 -19.51
CA ARG A 256 -0.13 -13.67 -19.52
C ARG A 256 0.58 -12.45 -20.10
N ALA A 257 0.10 -11.93 -21.23
CA ALA A 257 0.66 -10.74 -21.87
C ALA A 257 0.53 -9.49 -20.97
N ALA A 258 -0.63 -9.29 -20.33
CA ALA A 258 -0.84 -8.17 -19.41
C ALA A 258 0.10 -8.22 -18.19
N VAL A 259 0.32 -9.42 -17.63
CA VAL A 259 1.28 -9.61 -16.53
C VAL A 259 2.71 -9.34 -16.98
N GLN A 260 3.12 -9.87 -18.13
CA GLN A 260 4.47 -9.63 -18.68
C GLN A 260 4.73 -8.16 -18.93
N ASP A 261 3.75 -7.45 -19.49
CA ASP A 261 3.83 -6.02 -19.72
C ASP A 261 3.92 -5.22 -18.42
N ALA A 262 3.16 -5.58 -17.39
CA ALA A 262 3.28 -4.98 -16.06
C ALA A 262 4.68 -5.21 -15.44
N VAL A 263 5.24 -6.41 -15.58
CA VAL A 263 6.60 -6.75 -15.11
C VAL A 263 7.68 -5.97 -15.87
N ALA A 264 7.49 -5.76 -17.18
CA ALA A 264 8.44 -5.03 -18.01
C ALA A 264 8.41 -3.51 -17.78
N ARG A 265 7.21 -2.94 -17.56
CA ARG A 265 7.03 -1.49 -17.31
C ARG A 265 7.25 -1.08 -15.85
N GLY A 266 7.24 -2.03 -14.93
CA GLY A 266 7.48 -1.76 -13.51
C GLY A 266 8.92 -1.30 -13.22
N PRO A 267 9.16 -0.73 -12.02
CA PRO A 267 10.51 -0.45 -11.53
C PRO A 267 11.40 -1.69 -11.63
N GLN A 268 12.68 -1.52 -12.00
CA GLN A 268 13.66 -2.61 -12.11
C GLN A 268 14.60 -2.66 -10.91
#